data_AF-A0A8J2WJ96-F1
#
_entry.id   AF-A0A8J2WJ96-F1
#
_cell.length_a   1.000
_cell.length_b   1.000
_cell.length_c   1.000
_cell.angle_alpha   90.00
_cell.angle_beta   90.00
_cell.angle_gamma   90.00
#
_symmetry.space_group_name_H-M   'P 1'
#
loop_
_entity.id
_entity.type
_entity.pdbx_description
1 polymer ?
#
loop_
_entity_poly.entity_id
_entity_poly.type
_entity_poly.pdbx_seq_one_letter_code
_entity_poly.pdbx_strand_id
1 'polypeptide(L)'
;MALLVKTGKAREMHHMCVLLCYGADAICPYMIMEATKNLRSDGVLSDKLNDKEVFGNYVEAMENGIAKVMAKMGISTLQSYKGAQIFEAIGLSEEIIDKCFRGTPSRVGGITFKELTKETVDRQMLTFQP
;
A
#
# COMPACT_ATOMS: atom_id res chain seq x y z
N MET A 1 10.54 -7.96 17.49
CA MET A 1 9.53 -6.88 17.44
C MET A 1 8.82 -6.98 16.10
N ALA A 2 7.50 -6.81 16.05
CA ALA A 2 6.71 -6.90 14.82
C ALA A 2 5.90 -5.61 14.60
N LEU A 3 5.83 -5.12 13.37
CA LEU A 3 5.10 -3.92 12.95
C LEU A 3 3.83 -4.30 12.18
N LEU A 4 2.67 -4.06 12.79
CA LEU A 4 1.36 -4.31 12.17
C LEU A 4 0.78 -2.98 11.68
N VAL A 5 0.49 -2.89 10.37
CA VAL A 5 -0.03 -1.67 9.75
C VAL A 5 -1.51 -1.83 9.46
N LYS A 6 -2.36 -1.12 10.21
CA LYS A 6 -3.79 -0.99 9.91
C LYS A 6 -4.02 0.29 9.11
N THR A 7 -4.54 0.18 7.88
CA THR A 7 -4.69 1.33 6.99
C THR A 7 -5.93 1.23 6.12
N GLY A 8 -6.57 2.37 5.86
CA GLY A 8 -7.68 2.48 4.91
C GLY A 8 -7.24 2.86 3.49
N LYS A 9 -5.96 3.18 3.29
CA LYS A 9 -5.43 3.67 2.01
C LYS A 9 -4.78 2.57 1.16
N ALA A 10 -4.23 1.53 1.79
CA ALA A 10 -3.58 0.44 1.04
C ALA A 10 -4.64 -0.47 0.41
N ARG A 11 -4.67 -0.50 -0.92
CA ARG A 11 -5.69 -1.24 -1.69
C ARG A 11 -5.12 -2.05 -2.84
N GLU A 12 -4.04 -1.57 -3.44
CA GLU A 12 -3.39 -2.18 -4.60
C GLU A 12 -2.13 -2.92 -4.19
N MET A 13 -1.70 -3.87 -5.00
CA MET A 13 -0.53 -4.69 -4.73
C MET A 13 0.74 -3.85 -4.49
N HIS A 14 0.94 -2.76 -5.25
CA HIS A 14 2.10 -1.89 -5.05
C HIS A 14 2.14 -1.27 -3.64
N HIS A 15 0.98 -0.87 -3.08
CA HIS A 15 0.92 -0.38 -1.70
C HIS A 15 1.39 -1.43 -0.70
N MET A 16 1.01 -2.70 -0.90
CA MET A 16 1.44 -3.81 -0.05
C MET A 16 2.95 -4.04 -0.17
N CYS A 17 3.46 -4.07 -1.40
CA CYS A 17 4.89 -4.21 -1.66
C CYS A 17 5.72 -3.12 -0.98
N VAL A 18 5.33 -1.85 -1.09
CA VAL A 18 6.01 -0.72 -0.44
C VAL A 18 6.00 -0.90 1.08
N LEU A 19 4.83 -1.15 1.68
CA LEU A 19 4.74 -1.32 3.15
C LEU A 19 5.61 -2.47 3.67
N LEU A 20 5.60 -3.62 2.99
CA LEU A 20 6.45 -4.77 3.34
C LEU A 20 7.93 -4.43 3.19
N CYS A 21 8.32 -3.79 2.09
CA CYS A 21 9.71 -3.47 1.80
C CYS A 21 10.30 -2.41 2.76
N TYR A 22 9.45 -1.57 3.36
CA TYR A 22 9.84 -0.62 4.40
C TYR A 22 9.59 -1.11 5.84
N GLY A 23 9.29 -2.41 6.02
CA GLY A 23 9.40 -3.08 7.31
C GLY A 23 8.09 -3.48 7.98
N ALA A 24 6.94 -3.38 7.33
CA ALA A 24 5.71 -3.96 7.85
C ALA A 24 5.79 -5.50 7.91
N ASP A 25 5.34 -6.09 9.00
CA ASP A 25 5.22 -7.55 9.16
C ASP A 25 3.84 -8.07 8.78
N ALA A 26 2.79 -7.25 8.97
CA ALA A 26 1.46 -7.54 8.46
C ALA A 26 0.70 -6.24 8.14
N ILE A 27 -0.23 -6.34 7.20
CA ILE A 27 -1.02 -5.20 6.73
C ILE A 27 -2.49 -5.58 6.81
N CYS A 28 -3.28 -4.73 7.48
CA CYS A 28 -4.73 -4.85 7.59
C CYS A 28 -5.40 -3.72 6.78
N PRO A 29 -5.80 -3.97 5.53
CA PRO A 29 -6.50 -3.01 4.67
C PRO A 29 -8.00 -3.00 4.97
N TYR A 30 -8.39 -2.47 6.13
CA TYR A 30 -9.77 -2.60 6.63
C TYR A 30 -10.83 -2.00 5.69
N MET A 31 -10.53 -0.90 5.00
CA MET A 31 -11.46 -0.27 4.05
C MET A 31 -11.78 -1.15 2.84
N ILE A 32 -10.90 -2.09 2.47
CA ILE A 32 -11.18 -3.01 1.36
C ILE A 32 -12.34 -3.94 1.70
N MET A 33 -12.44 -4.37 2.96
CA MET A 33 -13.54 -5.22 3.40
C MET A 33 -14.89 -4.51 3.34
N GLU A 34 -14.92 -3.21 3.62
CA GLU A 34 -16.12 -2.39 3.50
C GLU A 34 -16.43 -2.08 2.03
N ALA A 35 -15.42 -1.72 1.24
CA ALA A 35 -15.58 -1.42 -0.16
C ALA A 35 -16.11 -2.63 -0.96
N THR A 36 -15.61 -3.84 -0.72
CA THR A 36 -16.11 -5.04 -1.42
C THR A 36 -17.55 -5.37 -1.05
N LYS A 37 -17.97 -5.15 0.20
CA LYS A 37 -19.36 -5.30 0.64
C LYS A 37 -20.29 -4.31 -0.07
N ASN A 38 -19.87 -3.06 -0.18
CA ASN A 38 -20.64 -2.05 -0.90
C ASN A 38 -20.76 -2.40 -2.39
N LEU A 39 -19.64 -2.79 -3.03
CA LEU A 39 -19.66 -3.23 -4.43
C LEU A 39 -20.56 -4.45 -4.70
N ARG A 40 -20.68 -5.37 -3.74
CA ARG A 40 -21.67 -6.47 -3.81
C ARG A 40 -23.09 -5.93 -3.69
N SER A 41 -23.34 -5.06 -2.71
CA SER A 41 -24.68 -4.48 -2.46
C SER A 41 -25.17 -3.65 -3.65
N ASP A 42 -24.25 -2.98 -4.35
CA ASP A 42 -24.53 -2.20 -5.55
C ASP A 42 -24.67 -3.06 -6.82
N GLY A 43 -24.56 -4.40 -6.71
CA GLY A 43 -24.70 -5.34 -7.83
C GLY A 43 -23.54 -5.32 -8.83
N VAL A 44 -22.40 -4.71 -8.48
CA VAL A 44 -21.20 -4.65 -9.35
C VAL A 44 -20.47 -6.00 -9.37
N LEU A 45 -20.50 -6.72 -8.24
CA LEU A 45 -19.89 -8.04 -8.10
C LEU A 45 -20.93 -9.14 -8.22
N SER A 46 -20.50 -10.33 -8.66
CA SER A 46 -21.38 -11.49 -8.82
C SER A 46 -22.11 -11.85 -7.52
N ASP A 47 -23.44 -11.94 -7.58
CA ASP A 47 -24.31 -12.35 -6.46
C ASP A 47 -24.00 -13.76 -5.93
N LYS A 48 -23.32 -14.58 -6.75
CA LYS A 48 -22.94 -15.95 -6.39
C LYS A 48 -21.83 -16.02 -5.35
N LEU A 49 -21.02 -14.96 -5.22
CA LEU A 49 -19.91 -14.93 -4.29
C LEU A 49 -20.36 -14.30 -2.97
N ASN A 50 -19.99 -14.89 -1.84
CA ASN A 50 -20.18 -14.29 -0.52
C ASN A 50 -19.00 -13.36 -0.14
N ASP A 51 -19.17 -12.55 0.92
CA ASP A 51 -18.15 -11.57 1.36
C ASP A 51 -16.78 -12.21 1.64
N LYS A 52 -16.77 -13.42 2.21
CA LYS A 52 -15.55 -14.13 2.55
C LYS A 52 -14.81 -14.61 1.30
N GLU A 53 -15.54 -15.09 0.29
CA GLU A 53 -14.98 -15.50 -1.00
C GLU A 53 -14.41 -14.29 -1.76
N VAL A 54 -15.14 -13.17 -1.80
CA VAL A 54 -14.64 -11.95 -2.45
C VAL A 54 -13.36 -11.45 -1.78
N PHE A 55 -13.33 -11.40 -0.45
CA PHE A 55 -12.13 -11.02 0.27
C PHE A 55 -11.00 -12.03 0.11
N GLY A 56 -11.30 -13.33 0.06
CA GLY A 56 -10.33 -14.39 -0.22
C GLY A 56 -9.67 -14.21 -1.59
N ASN A 57 -10.48 -13.95 -2.63
CA ASN A 57 -9.99 -13.68 -3.99
C ASN A 57 -9.10 -12.43 -4.02
N TYR A 58 -9.45 -11.39 -3.25
CA TYR A 58 -8.61 -10.20 -3.11
C TYR A 58 -7.24 -10.56 -2.50
N VAL A 59 -7.23 -11.32 -1.40
CA VAL A 59 -5.99 -11.75 -0.74
C VAL A 59 -5.12 -12.58 -1.70
N GLU A 60 -5.69 -13.56 -2.38
CA GLU A 60 -4.98 -14.39 -3.36
C GLU A 60 -4.41 -13.55 -4.51
N ALA A 61 -5.17 -12.57 -5.03
CA ALA A 61 -4.69 -11.66 -6.05
C ALA A 61 -3.52 -10.79 -5.56
N MET A 62 -3.55 -10.33 -4.31
CA MET A 62 -2.44 -9.59 -3.71
C MET A 62 -1.21 -10.48 -3.53
N GLU A 63 -1.35 -11.70 -3.01
CA GLU A 63 -0.25 -12.64 -2.81
C GLU A 63 0.45 -12.98 -4.13
N ASN A 64 -0.32 -13.32 -5.17
CA ASN A 64 0.22 -13.58 -6.50
C ASN A 64 0.93 -12.36 -7.10
N GLY A 65 0.37 -11.17 -6.89
CA GLY A 65 0.98 -9.93 -7.35
C GLY A 65 2.30 -9.63 -6.64
N ILE A 66 2.35 -9.78 -5.32
CA ILE A 66 3.56 -9.59 -4.51
C ILE A 66 4.63 -10.59 -4.93
N ALA A 67 4.27 -11.87 -5.07
CA ALA A 67 5.19 -12.91 -5.56
C ALA A 67 5.76 -12.57 -6.94
N LYS A 68 4.93 -12.03 -7.84
CA LYS A 68 5.39 -11.57 -9.17
C LYS A 68 6.38 -10.40 -9.09
N VAL A 69 6.20 -9.46 -8.16
CA VAL A 69 7.15 -8.36 -7.95
C VAL A 69 8.46 -8.87 -7.35
N MET A 70 8.39 -9.76 -6.36
CA MET A 70 9.56 -10.40 -5.77
C MET A 70 10.38 -11.16 -6.82
N ALA A 71 9.70 -11.92 -7.68
CA ALA A 71 10.32 -12.71 -8.75
C ALA A 71 11.10 -11.85 -9.76
N LYS A 72 10.61 -10.64 -10.09
CA LYS A 72 11.34 -9.70 -10.97
C LYS A 72 12.70 -9.29 -10.42
N MET A 73 12.85 -9.29 -9.10
CA MET A 73 14.07 -8.91 -8.39
C MET A 73 14.90 -10.12 -7.96
N GLY A 74 14.49 -11.33 -8.33
CA GLY A 74 15.17 -12.57 -7.93
C GLY A 74 15.01 -12.92 -6.44
N ILE A 75 14.02 -12.36 -5.75
CA ILE A 75 13.77 -12.62 -4.33
C ILE A 75 12.74 -13.74 -4.19
N SER A 76 13.07 -14.77 -3.41
CA SER A 76 12.23 -15.96 -3.24
C SER A 76 11.52 -16.06 -1.89
N THR A 77 11.90 -15.24 -0.90
CA THR A 77 11.29 -15.26 0.43
C THR A 77 10.80 -13.87 0.85
N LEU A 78 9.64 -13.82 1.50
CA LEU A 78 9.09 -12.56 2.02
C LEU A 78 9.99 -11.95 3.09
N GLN A 79 10.69 -12.79 3.86
CA GLN A 79 11.63 -12.35 4.87
C GLN A 79 12.81 -11.55 4.27
N SER A 80 13.34 -11.99 3.13
CA SER A 80 14.40 -11.25 2.42
C SER A 80 13.86 -10.01 1.69
N TYR A 81 12.58 -10.00 1.33
CA TYR A 81 11.92 -8.84 0.73
C TYR A 81 11.68 -7.70 1.74
N LYS A 82 11.34 -8.09 2.98
CA LYS A 82 11.04 -7.17 4.07
C LYS A 82 12.27 -6.35 4.44
N GLY A 83 12.12 -5.02 4.46
CA GLY A 83 13.22 -4.11 4.81
C GLY A 83 14.29 -3.97 3.72
N ALA A 84 14.14 -4.61 2.56
CA ALA A 84 15.18 -4.60 1.52
C ALA A 84 15.31 -3.25 0.78
N GLN A 85 14.33 -2.35 0.93
CA GLN A 85 14.29 -1.01 0.31
C GLN A 85 14.63 -1.01 -1.19
N ILE A 86 14.11 -1.98 -1.95
CA ILE A 86 14.41 -2.18 -3.38
C ILE A 86 13.66 -1.21 -4.32
N PHE A 87 13.21 -0.08 -3.79
CA PHE A 87 12.49 0.96 -4.52
C PHE A 87 13.41 2.15 -4.79
N GLU A 88 13.09 2.91 -5.83
CA GLU A 88 13.65 4.24 -6.08
C GLU A 88 12.55 5.26 -5.83
N ALA A 89 12.85 6.29 -5.04
CA ALA A 89 11.95 7.41 -4.84
C ALA A 89 12.16 8.43 -5.95
N ILE A 90 11.06 8.98 -6.46
CA ILE A 90 11.08 10.01 -7.50
C ILE A 90 10.17 11.15 -7.03
N GLY A 91 10.71 12.37 -7.01
CA GLY A 91 9.95 13.56 -6.65
C GLY A 91 9.76 13.78 -5.16
N LEU A 92 10.52 13.07 -4.30
CA LEU A 92 10.55 13.32 -2.85
C LEU A 92 11.84 14.08 -2.49
N SER A 93 11.72 15.10 -1.63
CA SER A 93 12.88 15.83 -1.11
C SER A 93 13.80 14.94 -0.28
N GLU A 94 15.09 15.28 -0.25
CA GLU A 94 16.08 14.60 0.59
C GLU A 94 15.68 14.56 2.06
N GLU A 95 15.04 15.62 2.57
CA GLU A 95 14.54 15.67 3.95
C GLU A 95 13.58 14.52 4.27
N ILE A 96 12.66 14.20 3.34
CA ILE A 96 11.72 13.09 3.51
C ILE A 96 12.46 11.76 3.44
N ILE A 97 13.37 11.62 2.48
CA ILE A 97 14.16 10.39 2.33
C ILE A 97 14.96 10.13 3.61
N ASP A 98 15.68 11.11 4.13
CA ASP A 98 16.52 10.95 5.32
C ASP A 98 15.72 10.64 6.58
N LYS A 99 14.53 11.24 6.73
CA LYS A 99 13.67 11.02 7.91
C LYS A 99 12.85 9.73 7.83
N CYS A 100 12.35 9.36 6.66
CA CYS A 100 11.32 8.31 6.52
C CYS A 100 11.78 7.09 5.73
N PHE A 101 12.72 7.24 4.79
CA PHE A 101 13.09 6.19 3.83
C PHE A 101 14.62 6.08 3.67
N ARG A 102 15.35 6.33 4.75
CA ARG A 102 16.82 6.44 4.73
C ARG A 102 17.44 5.23 4.05
N GLY A 103 18.32 5.49 3.08
CA GLY A 103 18.94 4.46 2.24
C GLY A 103 18.27 4.27 0.87
N THR A 104 17.08 4.81 0.66
CA THR A 104 16.38 4.77 -0.64
C THR A 104 17.01 5.77 -1.63
N PRO A 105 17.39 5.35 -2.84
CA PRO A 105 17.83 6.26 -3.89
C PRO A 105 16.72 7.25 -4.27
N SER A 106 17.04 8.55 -4.35
CA SER A 106 16.14 9.60 -4.85
C SER A 106 16.92 10.57 -5.73
N ARG A 107 17.05 10.25 -7.03
CA ARG A 107 17.88 11.04 -7.96
C ARG A 107 17.22 12.35 -8.37
N VAL A 108 15.91 12.41 -8.30
CA VAL A 108 15.11 13.59 -8.62
C VAL A 108 14.39 13.99 -7.34
N GLY A 109 14.91 15.03 -6.69
CA GLY A 109 14.26 15.64 -5.54
C GLY A 109 12.87 16.20 -5.90
N GLY A 110 12.12 16.63 -4.89
CA GLY A 110 10.82 17.24 -5.17
C GLY A 110 10.13 17.76 -3.93
N ILE A 111 8.90 17.30 -3.73
CA ILE A 111 8.00 17.83 -2.71
C ILE A 111 8.55 17.62 -1.30
N THR A 112 8.24 18.54 -0.40
CA THR A 112 8.63 18.48 1.02
C THR A 112 7.43 18.07 1.87
N PHE A 113 7.64 17.95 3.20
CA PHE A 113 6.53 17.74 4.13
C PHE A 113 5.46 18.82 4.03
N LYS A 114 5.80 20.06 3.64
CA LYS A 114 4.84 21.15 3.49
C LYS A 114 3.83 20.86 2.38
N GLU A 115 4.30 20.48 1.19
CA GLU A 115 3.43 20.13 0.07
C GLU A 115 2.63 18.86 0.35
N LEU A 116 3.25 17.82 0.93
CA LEU A 116 2.55 16.59 1.33
C LEU A 116 1.42 16.84 2.34
N THR A 117 1.67 17.71 3.31
CA THR A 117 0.66 18.09 4.32
C THR A 117 -0.48 18.83 3.65
N LYS A 118 -0.17 19.80 2.80
CA LYS A 118 -1.20 20.56 2.06
C LYS A 118 -2.08 19.62 1.24
N GLU A 119 -1.49 18.74 0.45
CA GLU A 119 -2.23 17.79 -0.38
C GLU A 119 -3.12 16.85 0.45
N THR A 120 -2.61 16.39 1.61
CA THR A 120 -3.37 15.52 2.51
C THR A 120 -4.59 16.25 3.07
N VAL A 121 -4.41 17.49 3.51
CA VAL A 121 -5.49 18.34 4.05
C VAL A 121 -6.51 18.66 2.95
N ASP A 122 -6.06 19.04 1.76
CA ASP A 122 -6.94 19.36 0.63
C ASP A 122 -7.85 18.15 0.28
N ARG A 123 -7.28 16.93 0.21
CA ARG A 123 -8.07 15.71 0.00
C ARG A 123 -9.06 15.42 1.13
N GLN A 124 -8.68 15.71 2.37
CA GLN A 124 -9.59 15.56 3.51
C GLN A 124 -10.76 16.55 3.38
N MET A 125 -10.51 17.82 3.04
CA MET A 125 -11.58 18.81 2.89
C MET A 125 -12.60 18.39 1.82
N LEU A 126 -12.16 17.82 0.70
CA LEU A 126 -13.06 17.31 -0.35
C LEU A 126 -14.01 16.20 0.14
N THR A 127 -13.63 15.45 1.18
CA THR A 127 -14.43 14.34 1.71
C THR A 127 -15.37 14.77 2.85
N PHE A 128 -14.98 15.80 3.61
CA PHE A 128 -15.67 16.23 4.84
C PHE A 128 -16.41 17.57 4.71
N GLN A 129 -16.31 18.28 3.58
CA GLN A 129 -17.20 19.40 3.30
C GLN A 129 -18.59 18.89 2.87
N PRO A 130 -19.68 19.40 3.47
CA PRO A 130 -21.05 19.04 3.11
C PRO A 130 -21.49 19.59 1.74
#